data_AF-A0A951EC83-F1
#
_entry.id   AF-A0A951EC83-F1
#
_cell.length_a   1.000
_cell.length_b   1.000
_cell.length_c   1.000
_cell.angle_alpha   90.00
_cell.angle_beta   90.00
_cell.angle_gamma   90.00
#
_symmetry.space_group_name_H-M   'P 1'
#
loop_
_entity.id
_entity.type
_entity.pdbx_description
1 polymer ?
#
loop_
_entity_poly.entity_id
_entity_poly.type
_entity_poly.pdbx_seq_one_letter_code
_entity_poly.pdbx_strand_id
1 'polypeptide(L)'
;VGIFTSNYGERGAIAVLGKSHGLPAPINPTNSAWYWGYGNAPSTVIVIGQDADDADEMFRDCKLAGHNGNPYNIKNEESEEHPNIFVCGAPKDGWAEFWRKHQWFG
;
A
#
# COMPACT_ATOMS: atom_id res chain seq x y z
N VAL A 1 0.95 10.69 -7.60
CA VAL A 1 1.46 9.65 -6.67
C VAL A 1 0.27 9.08 -5.92
N GLY A 2 0.19 7.76 -5.74
CA GLY A 2 -0.78 7.08 -4.87
C GLY A 2 -0.09 6.37 -3.71
N ILE A 3 -0.86 5.96 -2.71
CA ILE A 3 -0.38 5.12 -1.60
C ILE A 3 -1.18 3.82 -1.64
N PHE A 4 -0.50 2.70 -1.77
CA PHE A 4 -1.07 1.37 -1.68
C PHE A 4 -0.78 0.78 -0.29
N THR A 5 -1.79 0.14 0.29
CA THR A 5 -1.73 -0.49 1.62
C THR A 5 -2.23 -1.93 1.49
N SER A 6 -1.64 -2.88 2.21
CA SER A 6 -1.99 -4.31 2.08
C SER A 6 -3.12 -4.72 3.00
N ASN A 7 -3.23 -4.10 4.17
CA ASN A 7 -4.21 -4.46 5.19
C ASN A 7 -5.11 -3.28 5.62
N TYR A 8 -6.19 -3.58 6.34
CA TYR A 8 -7.17 -2.57 6.76
C TYR A 8 -6.62 -1.60 7.84
N GLY A 9 -5.67 -2.04 8.66
CA GLY A 9 -5.03 -1.24 9.71
C GLY A 9 -4.20 -0.11 9.13
N GLU A 10 -3.30 -0.45 8.20
CA GLU A 10 -2.49 0.51 7.43
C GLU A 10 -3.36 1.49 6.65
N ARG A 11 -4.39 0.97 5.97
CA ARG A 11 -5.38 1.80 5.28
C ARG A 11 -5.99 2.81 6.25
N GLY A 12 -6.46 2.34 7.41
CA GLY A 12 -7.05 3.17 8.45
C GLY A 12 -6.09 4.25 8.93
N ALA A 13 -4.83 3.89 9.19
CA ALA A 13 -3.79 4.81 9.62
C ALA A 13 -3.58 5.93 8.60
N ILE A 14 -3.40 5.61 7.31
CA ILE A 14 -3.22 6.61 6.25
C ILE A 14 -4.49 7.46 6.06
N ALA A 15 -5.67 6.84 6.06
CA ALA A 15 -6.94 7.55 5.87
C ALA A 15 -7.27 8.54 6.99
N VAL A 16 -6.85 8.25 8.23
CA VAL A 16 -7.10 9.10 9.40
C VAL A 16 -5.96 10.08 9.64
N LEU A 17 -4.72 9.59 9.78
CA LEU A 17 -3.55 10.41 10.16
C LEU A 17 -2.94 11.16 8.97
N GLY A 18 -2.95 10.53 7.79
CA GLY A 18 -2.31 11.07 6.58
C GLY A 18 -2.91 12.39 6.08
N LYS A 19 -4.17 12.68 6.41
CA LYS A 19 -4.85 13.94 6.03
C LYS A 19 -4.10 15.17 6.53
N SER A 20 -3.61 15.13 7.77
CA SER A 20 -2.84 16.24 8.37
C SER A 20 -1.49 16.48 7.68
N HIS A 21 -0.98 15.46 6.98
CA HIS A 21 0.26 15.50 6.20
C HIS A 21 0.01 15.72 4.70
N GLY A 22 -1.23 15.99 4.28
CA GLY A 22 -1.58 16.19 2.87
C GLY A 22 -1.48 14.92 2.01
N LEU A 23 -1.50 13.73 2.64
CA LEU A 23 -1.42 12.46 1.91
C LEU A 23 -2.72 12.18 1.15
N PRO A 24 -2.64 11.55 -0.04
CA PRO A 24 -3.82 11.12 -0.78
C PRO A 24 -4.57 10.01 -0.03
N ALA A 25 -5.84 9.79 -0.38
CA ALA A 25 -6.57 8.64 0.10
C ALA A 25 -5.86 7.33 -0.30
N PRO A 26 -5.74 6.35 0.61
CA PRO A 26 -5.05 5.11 0.32
C PRO A 26 -5.85 4.24 -0.65
N ILE A 27 -5.13 3.54 -1.52
CA ILE A 27 -5.59 2.46 -2.40
C ILE A 27 -5.43 1.16 -1.60
N ASN A 28 -6.51 0.38 -1.50
CA ASN A 28 -6.50 -0.86 -0.73
C ASN A 28 -7.54 -1.82 -1.31
N PRO A 29 -7.16 -3.05 -1.69
CA PRO A 29 -8.07 -4.06 -2.24
C PRO A 29 -8.76 -4.90 -1.15
N THR A 30 -8.54 -4.59 0.12
CA THR A 30 -8.91 -5.44 1.26
C THR A 30 -10.30 -5.09 1.78
N ASN A 31 -11.10 -6.12 2.07
CA ASN A 31 -12.45 -6.00 2.63
C ASN A 31 -13.32 -5.02 1.81
N SER A 32 -14.10 -4.18 2.49
CA SER A 32 -14.97 -3.20 1.83
C SER A 32 -14.22 -2.02 1.21
N ALA A 33 -12.91 -1.88 1.45
CA ALA A 33 -12.13 -0.80 0.85
C ALA A 33 -12.04 -0.94 -0.67
N TRP A 34 -12.16 -2.17 -1.18
CA TRP A 34 -12.21 -2.47 -2.60
C TRP A 34 -13.32 -1.71 -3.36
N TYR A 35 -14.43 -1.37 -2.71
CA TYR A 35 -15.50 -0.59 -3.33
C TYR A 35 -15.12 0.87 -3.63
N TRP A 36 -14.07 1.40 -3.00
CA TRP A 36 -13.61 2.77 -3.23
C TRP A 36 -12.71 2.93 -4.46
N GLY A 37 -12.22 1.83 -5.03
CA GLY A 37 -11.38 1.87 -6.22
C GLY A 37 -9.97 2.44 -6.00
N TYR A 38 -9.21 2.55 -7.08
CA TYR A 38 -7.87 3.13 -7.11
C TYR A 38 -7.84 4.62 -7.52
N GLY A 39 -9.00 5.22 -7.79
CA GLY A 39 -9.11 6.62 -8.18
C GLY A 39 -8.40 6.94 -9.51
N ASN A 40 -7.67 8.06 -9.55
CA ASN A 40 -6.95 8.51 -10.74
C ASN A 40 -5.62 7.77 -10.92
N ALA A 41 -5.71 6.50 -11.38
CA ALA A 41 -4.65 5.62 -11.88
C ALA A 41 -3.20 6.17 -11.77
N PRO A 42 -2.60 6.18 -10.58
CA PRO A 42 -1.32 6.85 -10.38
C PRO A 42 -0.17 6.11 -11.07
N SER A 43 0.77 6.87 -11.65
CA SER A 43 1.98 6.33 -12.30
C SER A 43 3.11 6.00 -11.31
N THR A 44 3.07 6.58 -10.12
CA THR A 44 4.00 6.33 -9.00
C THR A 44 3.20 5.98 -7.76
N VAL A 45 3.60 4.91 -7.08
CA VAL A 45 2.89 4.33 -5.94
C VAL A 45 3.87 4.16 -4.78
N ILE A 46 3.50 4.68 -3.60
CA ILE A 46 4.15 4.30 -2.34
C ILE A 46 3.46 3.02 -1.88
N VAL A 47 4.20 1.93 -1.74
CA VAL A 47 3.68 0.62 -1.34
C VAL A 47 4.13 0.34 0.09
N ILE A 48 3.17 0.07 0.97
CA ILE A 48 3.40 -0.38 2.35
C ILE A 48 2.65 -1.67 2.62
N GLY A 49 3.12 -2.42 3.62
CA GLY A 49 2.50 -3.68 4.04
C GLY A 49 2.77 -4.86 3.11
N GLN A 50 3.76 -4.74 2.23
CA GLN A 50 4.20 -5.79 1.32
C GLN A 50 5.67 -6.11 1.61
N ASP A 51 6.08 -7.34 1.36
CA ASP A 51 7.50 -7.64 1.23
C ASP A 51 8.02 -7.22 -0.16
N ALA A 52 9.32 -7.39 -0.39
CA ALA A 52 9.93 -6.96 -1.64
C ALA A 52 9.47 -7.79 -2.84
N ASP A 53 9.28 -9.10 -2.66
CA ASP A 53 8.95 -10.02 -3.74
C ASP A 53 7.50 -9.80 -4.18
N ASP A 54 6.58 -9.62 -3.23
CA ASP A 54 5.17 -9.30 -3.49
C ASP A 54 5.02 -7.91 -4.16
N ALA A 55 5.75 -6.91 -3.65
CA ALA A 55 5.73 -5.58 -4.25
C ALA A 55 6.25 -5.60 -5.70
N ASP A 56 7.34 -6.34 -5.95
CA ASP A 56 7.88 -6.53 -7.29
C ASP A 56 6.95 -7.35 -8.18
N GLU A 57 6.20 -8.34 -7.68
CA GLU A 57 5.22 -9.07 -8.48
C GLU A 57 4.09 -8.14 -8.96
N MET A 58 3.65 -7.23 -8.10
CA MET A 58 2.49 -6.36 -8.35
C MET A 58 2.82 -5.11 -9.17
N PHE A 59 3.93 -4.44 -8.88
CA PHE A 59 4.26 -3.12 -9.39
C PHE A 59 5.57 -3.10 -10.19
N ARG A 60 5.78 -2.03 -10.98
CA ARG A 60 7.02 -1.86 -11.77
C ARG A 60 8.09 -1.14 -10.95
N ASP A 61 9.36 -1.47 -11.18
CA ASP A 61 10.51 -0.69 -10.74
C ASP A 61 10.51 -0.34 -9.23
N CYS A 62 10.10 -1.27 -8.36
CA CYS A 62 10.04 -1.00 -6.93
C CYS A 62 11.44 -0.77 -6.34
N LYS A 63 11.53 0.22 -5.47
CA LYS A 63 12.75 0.55 -4.73
C LYS A 63 12.42 0.77 -3.28
N LEU A 64 13.21 0.17 -2.39
CA LEU A 64 13.12 0.43 -0.96
C LEU A 64 13.42 1.91 -0.71
N ALA A 65 12.46 2.61 -0.13
CA ALA A 65 12.54 4.03 0.21
C ALA A 65 12.71 4.27 1.70
N GLY A 66 12.35 3.30 2.54
CA GLY A 66 12.57 3.35 3.97
C GLY A 66 11.91 2.19 4.71
N HIS A 67 11.84 2.32 6.03
CA HIS A 67 11.16 1.41 6.92
C HIS A 67 10.25 2.20 7.86
N ASN A 68 9.13 1.62 8.29
CA ASN A 68 8.34 2.18 9.36
C ASN A 68 9.15 2.15 10.67
N GLY A 69 8.88 3.12 11.55
CA GLY A 69 9.53 3.18 12.85
C GLY A 69 8.79 2.31 13.87
N ASN A 70 9.51 1.81 14.86
CA ASN A 70 8.91 1.15 16.04
C ASN A 70 9.57 1.63 17.35
N PRO A 71 9.41 2.91 17.72
CA PRO A 71 10.10 3.49 18.89
C PRO A 71 9.65 2.87 20.23
N TYR A 72 8.50 2.20 20.24
CA TYR A 72 7.92 1.57 21.43
C TYR A 72 8.08 0.05 21.46
N ASN A 73 8.80 -0.53 20.48
CA ASN A 73 9.07 -1.96 20.39
C ASN A 73 7.79 -2.83 20.45
N ILE A 74 6.71 -2.35 19.83
CA ILE A 74 5.44 -3.06 19.68
C ILE A 74 5.63 -4.13 18.61
N LYS A 75 5.31 -5.39 18.92
CA LYS A 75 5.45 -6.52 18.01
C LYS A 75 4.11 -6.81 17.33
N ASN A 76 4.05 -6.57 16.03
CA ASN A 76 2.93 -6.82 15.12
C ASN A 76 3.45 -7.02 13.69
N GLU A 77 2.54 -7.40 12.79
CA GLU A 77 2.79 -7.58 11.35
C GLU A 77 3.57 -6.40 10.74
N GLU A 78 3.15 -5.16 11.01
CA GLU A 78 3.80 -3.98 10.44
C GLU A 78 5.24 -3.80 10.94
N SER A 79 5.57 -4.26 12.16
CA SER A 79 6.91 -4.09 12.75
C SER A 79 7.87 -5.27 12.50
N GLU A 80 7.34 -6.48 12.30
CA GLU A 80 8.14 -7.70 12.20
C GLU A 80 8.14 -8.30 10.79
N GLU A 81 7.04 -8.21 10.06
CA GLU A 81 6.85 -8.91 8.78
C GLU A 81 6.97 -7.94 7.59
N HIS A 82 6.27 -6.81 7.64
CA HIS A 82 6.19 -5.86 6.53
C HIS A 82 6.60 -4.42 6.90
N PRO A 83 7.79 -4.19 7.49
CA PRO A 83 8.21 -2.84 7.89
C PRO A 83 8.64 -1.97 6.71
N ASN A 84 8.81 -2.54 5.52
CA ASN A 84 9.39 -1.85 4.37
C ASN A 84 8.40 -0.87 3.73
N ILE A 85 8.94 0.25 3.27
CA ILE A 85 8.23 1.25 2.46
C ILE A 85 8.91 1.30 1.10
N PHE A 86 8.17 0.98 0.04
CA PHE A 86 8.67 1.02 -1.32
C PHE A 86 8.10 2.19 -2.10
N VAL A 87 8.88 2.71 -3.06
CA VAL A 87 8.40 3.57 -4.13
C VAL A 87 8.48 2.77 -5.43
N CYS A 88 7.34 2.55 -6.05
CA CYS A 88 7.17 1.79 -7.27
C CYS A 88 6.51 2.63 -8.37
N GLY A 89 6.56 2.13 -9.60
CA GLY A 89 5.71 2.55 -10.70
C GLY A 89 4.29 1.96 -10.62
N ALA A 90 3.49 2.20 -11.65
CA ALA A 90 2.14 1.65 -11.77
C ALA A 90 2.14 0.09 -11.85
N PRO A 91 1.00 -0.57 -11.53
CA PRO A 91 0.88 -2.02 -11.59
C PRO A 91 1.33 -2.61 -12.93
N LYS A 92 2.00 -3.77 -12.90
CA LYS A 92 2.57 -4.43 -14.09
C LYS A 92 1.51 -4.75 -15.16
N ASP A 93 0.32 -5.13 -14.74
CA ASP A 93 -0.82 -5.42 -15.62
C ASP A 93 -1.72 -4.20 -15.93
N GLY A 94 -1.39 -3.04 -15.34
CA GLY A 94 -2.23 -1.84 -15.38
C GLY A 94 -3.34 -1.86 -14.33
N TRP A 95 -3.84 -0.67 -13.97
CA TRP A 95 -4.74 -0.49 -12.83
C TRP A 95 -6.08 -1.24 -12.93
N ALA A 96 -6.69 -1.28 -14.11
CA ALA A 96 -7.97 -1.95 -14.30
C ALA A 96 -7.87 -3.46 -14.08
N GLU A 97 -6.84 -4.09 -14.67
CA GLU A 97 -6.61 -5.52 -14.52
C GLU A 97 -6.11 -5.88 -13.12
N PHE A 98 -5.23 -5.04 -12.56
CA PHE A 98 -4.82 -5.13 -11.17
C PHE A 98 -6.05 -5.16 -10.24
N TRP A 99 -6.98 -4.22 -10.37
CA TRP A 99 -8.17 -4.16 -9.52
C TRP A 99 -9.11 -5.37 -9.67
N ARG A 100 -9.18 -5.93 -10.89
CA ARG A 100 -9.98 -7.12 -11.19
C ARG A 100 -9.41 -8.39 -10.54
N LYS A 101 -8.09 -8.49 -10.49
CA LYS A 101 -7.37 -9.64 -9.91
C LYS A 101 -7.27 -9.56 -8.38
N HIS A 102 -7.23 -8.35 -7.84
CA HIS A 102 -6.93 -8.10 -6.43
C HIS A 102 -8.19 -7.67 -5.70
N GLN A 103 -8.86 -8.64 -5.09
CA GLN A 103 -9.86 -8.43 -4.05
C GLN A 103 -9.59 -9.44 -2.95
N TRP A 104 -9.25 -8.94 -1.77
CA TRP A 104 -8.82 -9.78 -0.66
C TRP A 104 -9.73 -9.57 0.55
N PHE A 105 -9.84 -10.61 1.36
CA PHE A 105 -10.59 -10.59 2.61
C PHE A 105 -9.61 -10.88 3.74
N GLY A 106 -9.61 -10.05 4.77
CA GLY A 106 -8.60 -10.06 5.84
C GLY A 106 -8.60 -8.72 6.54
#